data_AF-A0A557SUY9-F1
#
_entry.id   AF-A0A557SUY9-F1
#
_cell.length_a   1.000
_cell.length_b   1.000
_cell.length_c   1.000
_cell.angle_alpha   90.00
_cell.angle_beta   90.00
_cell.angle_gamma   90.00
#
_symmetry.space_group_name_H-M   'P 1'
#
loop_
_entity.id
_entity.type
_entity.pdbx_description
1 polymer ?
#
loop_
_entity_poly.entity_id
_entity_poly.type
_entity_poly.pdbx_seq_one_letter_code
_entity_poly.pdbx_strand_id
1 'polypeptide(L)' 'MKTGGAGDKHINNNLKIVLSFANFSNQNFSFEYIKRQEVIQFLDSKIKPIEQDPDRKWIRTWNVYLNHLKYFFR' A
#
# COMPACT_ATOMS: atom_id res chain seq x y z
N MET A 1 -10.20 -6.02 -18.94
CA MET A 1 -10.47 -7.43 -18.59
C MET A 1 -11.90 -7.56 -18.06
N LYS A 2 -12.59 -8.64 -18.42
CA LYS A 2 -13.89 -9.10 -17.87
C LYS A 2 -13.65 -10.43 -17.15
N THR A 3 -14.35 -10.83 -16.08
CA THR A 3 -15.33 -10.13 -15.22
C THR A 3 -15.30 -10.82 -13.84
N GLY A 4 -15.22 -10.08 -12.74
CA GLY A 4 -16.44 -9.62 -12.05
C GLY A 4 -16.68 -10.23 -10.65
N GLY A 5 -15.71 -10.93 -10.06
CA GLY A 5 -15.80 -11.49 -8.71
C GLY A 5 -15.18 -10.60 -7.62
N ALA A 6 -15.53 -10.86 -6.35
CA ALA A 6 -14.89 -10.20 -5.22
C ALA A 6 -13.36 -10.46 -5.17
N GLY A 7 -12.94 -11.69 -5.51
CA GLY A 7 -11.52 -12.07 -5.64
C GLY A 7 -10.74 -11.17 -6.60
N ASP A 8 -11.28 -10.93 -7.81
CA ASP A 8 -10.65 -10.03 -8.79
C ASP A 8 -10.45 -8.62 -8.23
N LYS A 9 -11.43 -8.11 -7.48
CA LYS A 9 -11.35 -6.78 -6.85
C LYS A 9 -10.27 -6.73 -5.77
N HIS A 10 -10.11 -7.80 -4.99
CA HIS A 10 -9.02 -7.90 -4.00
C HIS A 10 -7.64 -8.00 -4.67
N ILE A 11 -7.49 -8.80 -5.72
CA ILE A 11 -6.24 -8.92 -6.50
C ILE A 11 -5.89 -7.57 -7.15
N ASN A 12 -6.84 -6.93 -7.84
CA ASN A 12 -6.64 -5.63 -8.47
C ASN A 12 -6.27 -4.52 -7.46
N ASN A 13 -6.85 -4.55 -6.25
CA ASN A 13 -6.47 -3.61 -5.19
C ASN A 13 -5.06 -3.92 -4.65
N ASN A 14 -4.68 -5.19 -4.52
CA ASN A 14 -3.33 -5.57 -4.10
C ASN A 14 -2.29 -5.05 -5.10
N LEU A 15 -2.48 -5.33 -6.40
CA LEU A 15 -1.61 -4.85 -7.47
C LEU A 15 -1.47 -3.33 -7.48
N LYS A 16 -2.57 -2.58 -7.29
CA LYS A 16 -2.53 -1.11 -7.18
C LYS A 16 -1.69 -0.61 -6.00
N ILE A 17 -1.77 -1.28 -4.84
CA ILE A 17 -1.00 -0.91 -3.65
C ILE A 17 0.50 -1.23 -3.85
N VAL A 18 0.82 -2.41 -4.39
CA VAL A 18 2.21 -2.81 -4.70
C VAL A 18 2.83 -1.88 -5.76
N LEU A 19 2.10 -1.54 -6.83
CA LEU A 19 2.56 -0.57 -7.83
C LEU A 19 2.73 0.84 -7.23
N SER A 20 1.80 1.28 -6.36
CA SER A 20 1.96 2.56 -5.66
C SER A 20 3.16 2.58 -4.73
N PHE A 21 3.54 1.43 -4.16
CA PHE A 21 4.74 1.30 -3.34
C PHE A 21 6.01 1.32 -4.19
N ALA A 22 6.04 0.58 -5.31
CA ALA A 22 7.17 0.60 -6.22
C ALA A 22 7.46 2.00 -6.79
N ASN A 23 6.41 2.73 -7.17
CA ASN A 23 6.53 4.12 -7.63
C ASN A 23 6.99 5.08 -6.53
N PHE A 24 6.72 4.80 -5.25
CA PHE A 24 7.18 5.62 -4.13
C PHE A 24 8.69 5.47 -3.89
N SER A 25 9.22 4.25 -4.03
CA SER A 25 10.65 3.96 -3.81
C SER A 25 11.57 4.42 -4.96
N ASN A 26 10.99 4.88 -6.09
CA ASN A 26 11.54 5.84 -7.06
C ASN A 26 12.93 5.57 -7.70
N GLN A 27 13.48 4.34 -7.64
CA GLN A 27 14.68 3.91 -8.38
C GLN A 27 14.81 2.38 -8.39
N ASN A 28 15.56 1.80 -9.34
CA ASN A 28 15.76 0.35 -9.51
C ASN A 28 16.11 -0.40 -8.20
N PHE A 29 15.11 -0.99 -7.54
CA PHE A 29 15.27 -1.90 -6.39
C PHE A 29 14.61 -3.25 -6.72
N SER A 30 15.19 -4.36 -6.24
CA SER A 30 14.45 -5.64 -6.16
C SER A 30 13.63 -5.65 -4.86
N PHE A 31 12.39 -6.16 -4.92
CA PHE A 31 11.56 -6.36 -3.73
C PHE A 31 12.28 -7.22 -2.66
N GLU A 32 13.22 -8.08 -3.07
CA GLU A 32 14.04 -8.92 -2.20
C GLU A 32 14.96 -8.13 -1.24
N TYR A 33 15.32 -6.90 -1.61
CA TYR A 33 16.21 -6.04 -0.80
C TYR A 33 15.48 -5.00 0.05
N ILE A 34 14.15 -4.91 -0.06
CA ILE A 34 13.36 -3.94 0.70
C ILE A 34 13.41 -4.30 2.19
N LYS A 35 13.76 -3.30 3.01
CA LYS A 35 13.74 -3.44 4.47
C LYS A 35 12.41 -2.92 5.01
N ARG A 36 12.16 -3.23 6.28
CA ARG A 36 10.98 -2.74 7.02
C ARG A 36 10.85 -1.21 6.95
N GLN A 37 11.96 -0.48 6.90
CA GLN A 37 11.95 0.98 6.98
C GLN A 37 11.33 1.63 5.74
N GLU A 38 11.64 1.16 4.52
CA GLU A 38 11.01 1.67 3.30
C GLU A 38 9.49 1.40 3.29
N VAL A 39 9.05 0.24 3.80
CA VAL A 39 7.63 -0.09 3.93
C VAL A 39 6.94 0.88 4.91
N ILE A 40 7.55 1.17 6.06
CA ILE A 40 6.99 2.13 7.03
C ILE A 40 6.96 3.54 6.44
N GLN A 41 8.04 4.00 5.78
CA GLN A 41 8.07 5.31 5.11
C GLN A 41 6.96 5.47 4.06
N PHE A 42 6.68 4.42 3.27
CA PHE A 42 5.57 4.42 2.31
C PHE A 42 4.19 4.50 2.96
N LEU A 43 3.99 3.77 4.07
CA LEU A 43 2.73 3.78 4.80
C LEU A 43 2.51 5.13 5.50
N ASP A 44 3.56 5.68 6.09
CA ASP A 44 3.54 6.99 6.75
C ASP A 44 3.36 8.13 5.74
N SER A 45 3.80 7.94 4.48
CA SER A 45 3.41 8.78 3.33
C SER A 45 1.89 8.86 3.08
N LYS A 46 1.07 8.00 3.70
CA LYS A 46 -0.40 8.02 3.60
C LYS A 46 -1.07 8.68 4.81
N ILE A 47 -0.30 9.06 5.84
CA ILE A 47 -0.81 9.84 6.97
C ILE A 47 -1.25 11.21 6.47
N LYS A 48 -2.41 11.67 6.94
CA LYS A 48 -2.93 13.00 6.65
C LYS A 48 -2.85 13.88 7.91
N PRO A 49 -2.53 15.18 7.76
CA PRO A 49 -2.55 16.11 8.87
C PRO A 49 -4.00 16.31 9.36
N ILE A 50 -4.16 16.70 10.63
CA ILE A 50 -5.48 16.68 11.30
C ILE A 50 -6.47 17.66 10.68
N GLU A 51 -5.98 18.72 10.05
CA GLU A 51 -6.76 19.73 9.33
C GLU A 51 -7.40 19.17 8.04
N GLN A 52 -6.81 18.12 7.45
CA GLN A 52 -7.29 17.47 6.23
C GLN A 52 -8.04 16.15 6.49
N ASP A 53 -7.86 15.55 7.68
CA ASP A 53 -8.53 14.33 8.10
C ASP A 53 -8.77 14.33 9.62
N PRO A 54 -9.72 15.14 10.13
CA PRO A 54 -10.02 15.24 11.57
C PRO A 54 -10.40 13.90 12.19
N ASP A 55 -11.10 13.06 11.42
CA ASP A 55 -11.55 11.71 11.80
C ASP A 55 -10.42 10.66 11.78
N ARG A 56 -9.22 11.03 11.33
CA ARG A 56 -8.04 10.15 11.16
C ARG A 56 -8.34 8.89 10.33
N LYS A 57 -9.19 9.00 9.30
CA LYS A 57 -9.56 7.92 8.38
C LYS A 57 -8.34 7.31 7.68
N TRP A 58 -7.24 8.06 7.55
CA TRP A 58 -5.94 7.56 7.10
C TRP A 58 -5.46 6.32 7.87
N ILE A 59 -5.81 6.15 9.15
CA ILE A 59 -5.47 4.95 9.93
C ILE A 59 -6.03 3.68 9.27
N ARG A 60 -7.24 3.77 8.69
CA ARG A 60 -7.85 2.65 7.95
C ARG A 60 -7.07 2.37 6.67
N THR A 61 -6.70 3.41 5.92
CA THR A 61 -5.90 3.30 4.68
C THR A 61 -4.54 2.66 4.98
N TRP A 62 -3.83 3.15 5.99
CA TRP A 62 -2.53 2.66 6.46
C TRP A 62 -2.60 1.16 6.80
N ASN A 63 -3.60 0.73 7.58
CA ASN A 63 -3.78 -0.68 7.93
C ASN A 63 -4.15 -1.58 6.74
N VAL A 64 -5.01 -1.10 5.82
CA VAL A 64 -5.33 -1.82 4.58
C VAL A 64 -4.07 -2.01 3.73
N TYR A 65 -3.26 -0.96 3.56
CA TYR A 65 -2.04 -1.00 2.77
C TYR A 65 -0.99 -1.92 3.41
N LEU A 66 -0.81 -1.85 4.73
CA LEU A 66 0.07 -2.76 5.47
C LEU A 66 -0.33 -4.23 5.27
N ASN A 67 -1.62 -4.56 5.35
CA ASN A 67 -2.09 -5.93 5.16
C ASN A 67 -1.83 -6.42 3.72
N HIS A 68 -2.10 -5.59 2.71
CA HIS A 68 -1.80 -5.91 1.32
C HIS A 68 -0.30 -6.15 1.09
N LEU A 69 0.57 -5.28 1.61
CA LEU A 69 2.03 -5.48 1.50
C LEU A 69 2.51 -6.72 2.28
N LYS A 70 1.96 -7.00 3.47
CA LYS A 70 2.24 -8.25 4.21
C LYS A 70 1.88 -9.50 3.42
N TYR A 71 0.78 -9.49 2.67
CA TYR A 71 0.40 -10.62 1.81
C TYR A 71 1.27 -10.73 0.54
N PHE A 72 1.87 -9.62 0.08
CA PHE A 72 2.79 -9.62 -1.06
C PHE A 72 4.20 -10.11 -0.68
N PHE A 73 4.68 -9.79 0.54
CA PHE A 73 5.99 -10.19 1.04
C PHE A 73 6.01 -11.53 1.82
N ARG A 74 4.93 -12.31 1.78
CA ARG A 74 4.79 -13.58 2.50
C ARG A 74 5.00 -14.78 1.60
#